data_AF-A0A9P4K0I7-F1
#
_entry.id   AF-A0A9P4K0I7-F1
#
_cell.length_a   1.000
_cell.length_b   1.000
_cell.length_c   1.000
_cell.angle_alpha   90.00
_cell.angle_beta   90.00
_cell.angle_gamma   90.00
#
_symmetry.space_group_name_H-M   'P 1'
#
loop_
_entity.id
_entity.type
_entity.pdbx_description
1 polymer ?
#
loop_
_entity_poly.entity_id
_entity_poly.type
_entity_poly.pdbx_seq_one_letter_code
_entity_poly.pdbx_strand_id
1 'polypeptide(L)' 'HCSARGLGEPTLQDVSDRRGGRTAWSCIVLIRGVHYPARFWYDGQYIEQAREDACEIALRNL' A
#
# COMPACT_ATOMS: atom_id res chain seq x y z
N HIS A 1 11.46 -4.81 9.83
CA HIS A 1 11.22 -5.16 8.41
C HIS A 1 11.07 -3.95 7.46
N CYS A 2 11.48 -2.72 7.82
CA CYS A 2 11.72 -1.62 6.84
C CYS A 2 13.01 -0.82 7.12
N SER A 3 13.61 -0.95 8.32
CA SER A 3 14.89 -0.31 8.67
C SER A 3 16.13 -0.97 8.04
N ALA A 4 16.02 -2.19 7.50
CA ALA A 4 17.18 -2.98 7.07
C ALA A 4 17.73 -2.61 5.67
N ARG A 5 16.98 -1.85 4.86
CA ARG A 5 17.36 -1.58 3.45
C ARG A 5 17.77 -0.14 3.15
N GLY A 6 17.81 0.77 4.13
CA GLY A 6 18.20 2.17 3.89
C GLY A 6 17.31 2.89 2.87
N LEU A 7 16.13 2.35 2.63
CA LEU A 7 15.08 2.98 1.85
C LEU A 7 14.46 4.00 2.79
N GLY A 8 14.61 5.29 2.49
CA GLY A 8 14.05 6.37 3.30
C GLY A 8 12.60 6.08 3.69
N GLU A 9 12.19 6.55 4.87
CA GLU A 9 10.98 6.13 5.58
C GLU A 9 9.78 5.96 4.63
N PRO A 10 9.39 4.70 4.29
CA PRO A 10 8.32 4.45 3.35
C PRO A 10 7.02 4.95 3.97
N THR A 11 6.40 5.94 3.34
CA THR A 11 5.14 6.49 3.84
C THR A 11 4.00 5.66 3.26
N LEU A 12 3.21 5.05 4.15
CA LEU A 12 2.04 4.25 3.78
C LEU A 12 0.81 5.14 3.82
N GLN A 13 0.06 5.17 2.74
CA GLN A 13 -1.19 5.91 2.62
C GLN A 13 -2.34 4.94 2.31
N ASP A 14 -3.16 4.67 3.32
CA ASP A 14 -4.34 3.82 3.16
C ASP A 14 -5.48 4.61 2.52
N VAL A 15 -6.08 4.05 1.47
CA VAL A 15 -7.17 4.65 0.70
C VAL A 15 -8.42 3.80 0.91
N SER A 16 -9.53 4.44 1.27
CA SER A 16 -10.83 3.77 1.39
C SER A 16 -11.83 4.42 0.44
N ASP A 17 -12.56 3.59 -0.30
CA ASP A 17 -13.58 3.98 -1.26
C ASP A 17 -14.91 3.30 -0.90
N ARG A 18 -15.91 4.10 -0.50
CA ARG A 18 -17.22 3.59 -0.06
C ARG A 18 -18.14 3.45 -1.26
N ARG A 19 -18.38 2.20 -1.68
CA ARG A 19 -19.26 1.86 -2.81
C ARG A 19 -20.59 1.29 -2.33
N GLY A 20 -21.50 2.16 -1.91
CA GLY A 20 -22.93 1.88 -1.70
C GLY A 20 -23.34 0.80 -0.67
N GLY A 21 -22.39 0.06 -0.11
CA GLY A 21 -22.62 -1.06 0.82
C GLY A 21 -21.36 -1.86 1.17
N ARG A 22 -20.29 -1.76 0.37
CA ARG A 22 -18.95 -2.27 0.71
C ARG A 22 -17.94 -1.13 0.72
N THR A 23 -16.94 -1.21 1.59
CA THR A 23 -15.81 -0.29 1.61
C THR A 23 -14.65 -1.00 0.95
N ALA A 24 -14.25 -0.53 -0.22
CA ALA A 24 -13.05 -0.97 -0.90
C ALA A 24 -11.85 -0.28 -0.25
N TRP A 25 -10.82 -1.04 0.09
CA TRP A 25 -9.59 -0.55 0.70
C TRP A 25 -8.42 -0.80 -0.24
N SER A 26 -7.52 0.16 -0.31
CA SER A 26 -6.27 0.07 -1.06
C SER A 26 -5.18 0.75 -0.25
N CYS A 27 -3.92 0.54 -0.63
CA CYS A 27 -2.77 1.15 0.03
C CYS A 27 -1.83 1.73 -1.02
N ILE A 28 -1.23 2.87 -0.74
CA ILE A 28 -0.23 3.51 -1.59
C ILE A 28 1.04 3.68 -0.77
N VAL A 29 2.15 3.11 -1.27
CA VAL A 29 3.47 3.24 -0.68
C VAL A 29 4.22 4.38 -1.37
N LEU A 30 4.63 5.39 -0.62
CA LEU A 30 5.46 6.49 -1.10
C LEU A 30 6.91 6.26 -0.67
N ILE A 31 7.79 6.05 -1.64
CA ILE A 31 9.24 5.90 -1.41
C ILE A 31 10.00 6.88 -2.30
N ARG A 32 10.82 7.75 -1.70
CA ARG A 32 11.67 8.72 -2.41
C ARG A 32 10.89 9.60 -3.41
N GLY A 33 9.64 9.96 -3.10
CA GLY A 33 8.79 10.78 -3.97
C GLY A 33 8.06 10.00 -5.08
N VAL A 34 8.21 8.68 -5.14
CA VAL A 34 7.49 7.80 -6.09
C VAL A 34 6.36 7.08 -5.36
N HIS A 35 5.15 7.15 -5.93
CA HIS A 35 3.96 6.49 -5.40
C HIS A 35 3.79 5.11 -6.03
N TYR A 36 3.59 4.10 -5.19
CA TYR A 36 3.34 2.71 -5.56
C TYR A 36 1.98 2.28 -5.00
N PRO A 37 0.91 2.37 -5.78
CA PRO A 37 -0.41 1.90 -5.36
C PRO A 37 -0.47 0.37 -5.38
N ALA A 38 -1.28 -0.20 -4.48
CA ALA A 38 -1.64 -1.61 -4.49
C ALA A 38 -2.36 -1.96 -5.80
N ARG A 39 -2.16 -3.20 -6.28
CA ARG A 39 -2.71 -3.64 -7.56
C ARG A 39 -4.23 -3.82 -7.54
N PHE A 40 -4.78 -4.17 -6.38
CA PHE A 40 -6.19 -4.49 -6.22
C PHE A 40 -6.80 -3.70 -5.08
N TRP A 41 -8.13 -3.63 -5.11
CA TRP A 41 -8.94 -3.15 -4.01
C TRP A 41 -9.38 -4.34 -3.17
N TYR A 42 -9.08 -4.28 -1.89
CA TYR A 42 -9.36 -5.31 -0.91
C TYR A 42 -10.58 -4.91 -0.08
N ASP A 43 -11.21 -5.89 0.58
CA ASP A 43 -12.21 -5.55 1.59
C ASP A 43 -11.50 -5.07 2.88
N GLY A 44 -12.23 -4.43 3.80
CA GLY A 44 -11.62 -3.87 5.03
C GLY A 44 -10.95 -4.90 5.92
N GLN A 45 -11.36 -6.17 5.80
CA GLN A 45 -10.71 -7.29 6.49
C GLN A 45 -9.32 -7.63 5.94
N TYR A 46 -8.98 -7.14 4.76
CA TYR A 46 -7.78 -7.49 4.00
C TYR A 46 -6.89 -6.28 3.74
N ILE A 47 -7.01 -5.23 4.55
CA ILE A 47 -6.20 -4.02 4.42
C ILE A 47 -4.70 -4.28 4.64
N GLU A 48 -4.35 -5.23 5.51
CA GLU A 48 -2.96 -5.64 5.72
C GLU A 48 -2.38 -6.28 4.46
N GLN A 49 -3.17 -7.09 3.73
CA GLN A 49 -2.75 -7.67 2.46
C GLN A 49 -2.56 -6.59 1.40
N ALA A 50 -3.44 -5.58 1.35
CA ALA A 50 -3.28 -4.43 0.45
C ALA A 50 -1.96 -3.68 0.72
N ARG A 51 -1.60 -3.55 2.00
CA ARG A 51 -0.34 -2.92 2.44
C ARG A 51 0.87 -3.76 2.06
N GLU A 52 0.82 -5.07 2.28
CA GLU A 52 1.89 -5.99 1.88
C GLU A 52 2.10 -5.99 0.37
N ASP A 53 1.03 -6.03 -0.43
CA ASP A 53 1.09 -5.95 -1.89
C ASP A 53 1.74 -4.65 -2.35
N ALA A 54 1.31 -3.51 -1.79
CA ALA A 54 1.91 -2.22 -2.11
C ALA A 54 3.41 -2.18 -1.76
N CYS A 55 3.80 -2.76 -0.62
CA CYS A 55 5.21 -2.86 -0.22
C CYS A 55 6.00 -3.75 -1.18
N GLU A 56 5.42 -4.88 -1.59
CA GLU A 56 6.06 -5.79 -2.54
C GLU A 56 6.26 -5.14 -3.90
N ILE A 57 5.25 -4.43 -4.42
CA ILE A 57 5.35 -3.66 -5.65
C ILE A 57 6.46 -2.61 -5.53
N ALA A 58 6.48 -1.85 -4.43
CA ALA A 58 7.51 -0.85 -4.22
C ALA A 58 8.92 -1.46 -4.15
N LEU A 59 9.08 -2.59 -3.46
CA LEU A 59 10.34 -3.34 -3.37
C LEU A 59 10.79 -3.93 -4.71
N ARG A 60 9.86 -4.35 -5.56
CA ARG A 60 10.15 -4.86 -6.91
C ARG A 60 10.54 -3.75 -7.89
N ASN A 61 10.08 -2.53 -7.66
CA ASN A 61 10.38 -1.35 -8.50
C ASN A 61 11.59 -0.54 -8.01
N LEU A 62 12.16 -0.89 -6.85
CA LEU A 62 13.40 -0.35 -6.28
C LEU A 62 14.63 -1.15 -6.70
#